data_AF-A0A932VSJ7-F1
#
_entry.id   AF-A0A932VSJ7-F1
#
_cell.length_a   1.000
_cell.length_b   1.000
_cell.length_c   1.000
_cell.angle_alpha   90.00
_cell.angle_beta   90.00
_cell.angle_gamma   90.00
#
_symmetry.space_group_name_H-M   'P 1'
#
loop_
_entity.id
_entity.type
_entity.pdbx_description
1 polymer ?
#
loop_
_entity_poly.entity_id
_entity_poly.type
_entity_poly.pdbx_seq_one_letter_code
_entity_poly.pdbx_strand_id
1 'polypeptide(L)'
;MKLYLRLFFLFLSLTLYLNHTSPSYASQLNWISTYSSFGEPTTIKIAPSDRNIVYASLRLTNSFDLLKSTDGGLTWKSIKSNLTDGLDVNWISVYKTNPDVVAISLWNSGAYISEDGGQSWSKISNFSYTRSIEIHPTDVNTIYLGVGGNHGGDSGLYKSIDKGVTWTKFNNLRSDNNAQILIDGSAPETVYADIDPDFFRSYDGGNSWVQLPLYRAYANSILDNRDPNTVYTPSFDIDPGIYKSLDQGNTWNKNISFVGNPFRLTQNETGVIFSSVASGDAGVWQNTDGSASWQNVGDVAWGSSPTWGIDAKGEKIIVGVAGLGIFYANVNPSPAPNPVVFIPGFGASWSYNGLVLNWQTTYKDWSLFPKFTDGYYGPLLTSLQSAGLKTDQNLFTFAYDYRKSITDNAVSLNSFLTNEVATRNASLKANVVAHSMGGIIARQCFEKTIGCSDKINKIVTAGTPHQGLTASYDFWEGGKVVEKDLLRRFSENLIVHLISTPFGSVKDLVQANFPGVRDL
;
A
#
# COMPACT_ATOMS: atom_id res chain seq x y z
N MET A 1 26.84 28.49 -40.72
CA MET A 1 27.50 27.52 -39.81
C MET A 1 26.73 27.24 -38.52
N LYS A 2 26.15 28.23 -37.82
CA LYS A 2 25.39 28.00 -36.56
C LYS A 2 24.00 27.34 -36.72
N LEU A 3 23.33 27.47 -37.86
CA LEU A 3 22.02 26.83 -38.11
C LEU A 3 22.15 25.36 -38.54
N TYR A 4 23.20 25.03 -39.29
CA TYR A 4 23.52 23.65 -39.70
C TYR A 4 23.98 22.77 -38.53
N LEU A 5 24.70 23.33 -37.55
CA LEU A 5 25.06 22.58 -36.33
C LEU A 5 23.81 22.24 -35.48
N ARG A 6 22.80 23.14 -35.41
CA ARG A 6 21.55 22.88 -34.68
C ARG A 6 20.68 21.83 -35.35
N LEU A 7 20.64 21.79 -36.68
CA LEU A 7 19.95 20.74 -37.44
C LEU A 7 20.70 19.40 -37.41
N PHE A 8 22.03 19.42 -37.34
CA PHE A 8 22.85 18.20 -37.21
C PHE A 8 22.65 17.52 -35.85
N PHE A 9 22.54 18.27 -34.75
CA PHE A 9 22.20 17.69 -33.43
C PHE A 9 20.76 17.19 -33.36
N LEU A 10 19.81 17.83 -34.04
CA LEU A 10 18.42 17.36 -34.15
C LEU A 10 18.28 16.10 -35.01
N PHE A 11 19.12 15.92 -36.05
CA PHE A 11 19.14 14.72 -36.89
C PHE A 11 19.90 13.55 -36.24
N LEU A 12 20.97 13.84 -35.47
CA LEU A 12 21.71 12.82 -34.72
C LEU A 12 20.89 12.30 -33.53
N SER A 13 20.06 13.15 -32.90
CA SER A 13 19.10 12.72 -31.89
C SER A 13 17.97 11.88 -32.47
N LEU A 14 17.56 12.11 -33.73
CA LEU A 14 16.49 11.35 -34.40
C LEU A 14 16.96 9.98 -34.94
N THR A 15 18.24 9.86 -35.31
CA THR A 15 18.83 8.59 -35.80
C THR A 15 19.29 7.67 -34.66
N LEU A 16 19.68 8.21 -33.51
CA LEU A 16 19.80 7.44 -32.26
C LEU A 16 18.43 7.02 -31.68
N TYR A 17 17.34 7.71 -32.07
CA TYR A 17 15.96 7.40 -31.69
C TYR A 17 15.37 6.16 -32.38
N LEU A 18 15.92 5.73 -33.52
CA LEU A 18 15.35 4.63 -34.33
C LEU A 18 15.98 3.26 -34.06
N ASN A 19 17.05 3.18 -33.24
CA ASN A 19 17.76 1.93 -32.95
C ASN A 19 17.65 1.43 -31.51
N HIS A 20 16.92 2.13 -30.63
CA HIS A 20 16.45 1.52 -29.40
C HIS A 20 15.08 0.91 -29.67
N THR A 21 15.07 -0.40 -29.90
CA THR A 21 13.87 -1.19 -29.66
C THR A 21 13.53 -1.01 -28.18
N SER A 22 12.53 -0.17 -27.91
CA SER A 22 11.97 -0.03 -26.57
C SER A 22 11.61 -1.43 -26.08
N PRO A 23 12.15 -1.90 -24.94
CA PRO A 23 11.63 -3.09 -24.29
C PRO A 23 10.12 -2.94 -24.17
N SER A 24 9.36 -3.98 -24.49
CA SER A 24 7.91 -3.98 -24.28
C SER A 24 7.62 -3.82 -22.78
N TYR A 25 7.39 -2.60 -22.32
CA TYR A 25 7.18 -2.26 -20.91
C TYR A 25 5.73 -2.59 -20.50
N ALA A 26 5.56 -3.59 -19.65
CA ALA A 26 4.26 -4.15 -19.28
C ALA A 26 3.47 -3.35 -18.23
N SER A 27 3.92 -2.18 -17.77
CA SER A 27 3.14 -1.30 -16.89
C SER A 27 3.73 0.12 -16.84
N GLN A 28 3.44 0.95 -17.84
CA GLN A 28 3.85 2.35 -17.79
C GLN A 28 2.85 3.14 -16.95
N LEU A 29 3.32 3.79 -15.89
CA LEU A 29 2.53 4.79 -15.18
C LEU A 29 2.38 6.03 -16.06
N ASN A 30 1.25 6.71 -15.93
CA ASN A 30 1.04 7.98 -16.62
C ASN A 30 1.54 9.12 -15.73
N TRP A 31 2.71 9.65 -16.08
CA TRP A 31 3.37 10.71 -15.34
C TRP A 31 2.88 12.10 -15.75
N ILE A 32 2.52 12.91 -14.77
CA ILE A 32 2.06 14.29 -14.93
C ILE A 32 3.09 15.20 -14.29
N SER A 33 3.63 16.15 -15.05
CA SER A 33 4.43 17.23 -14.48
C SER A 33 3.52 18.18 -13.70
N THR A 34 3.82 18.39 -12.42
CA THR A 34 3.00 19.22 -11.50
C THR A 34 3.74 20.47 -11.03
N TYR A 35 5.06 20.49 -11.20
CA TYR A 35 5.89 21.65 -10.93
C TYR A 35 7.13 21.61 -11.84
N SER A 36 7.27 22.60 -12.72
CA SER A 36 8.43 22.69 -13.63
C SER A 36 9.49 23.61 -13.05
N SER A 37 10.72 23.10 -12.90
CA SER A 37 11.86 23.89 -12.45
C SER A 37 13.17 23.31 -12.96
N PHE A 38 14.17 24.18 -13.15
CA PHE A 38 15.55 23.77 -13.44
C PHE A 38 16.32 23.33 -12.18
N GLY A 39 15.71 23.40 -10.99
CA GLY A 39 16.27 22.88 -9.75
C GLY A 39 16.18 21.36 -9.63
N GLU A 40 16.80 20.81 -8.59
CA GLU A 40 16.77 19.38 -8.27
C GLU A 40 15.86 19.15 -7.07
N PRO A 41 14.71 18.47 -7.21
CA PRO A 41 13.90 18.13 -6.06
C PRO A 41 14.53 16.95 -5.31
N THR A 42 15.12 17.21 -4.14
CA THR A 42 16.02 16.26 -3.44
C THR A 42 15.32 15.37 -2.43
N THR A 43 14.25 15.85 -1.79
CA THR A 43 13.42 15.08 -0.85
C THR A 43 11.95 15.41 -1.05
N ILE A 44 11.11 14.39 -0.99
CA ILE A 44 9.65 14.47 -1.09
C ILE A 44 9.07 13.63 0.04
N LYS A 45 8.06 14.15 0.72
CA LYS A 45 7.36 13.46 1.81
C LYS A 45 5.86 13.73 1.75
N ILE A 46 5.07 12.67 1.65
CA ILE A 46 3.61 12.69 1.78
C ILE A 46 3.28 12.52 3.26
N ALA A 47 2.42 13.38 3.81
CA ALA A 47 2.16 13.36 5.24
C ALA A 47 1.51 12.02 5.70
N PRO A 48 1.94 11.45 6.85
CA PRO A 48 1.41 10.18 7.32
C PRO A 48 -0.09 10.20 7.69
N SER A 49 -0.62 11.34 8.12
CA SER A 49 -2.03 11.51 8.51
C SER A 49 -2.95 11.96 7.37
N ASP A 50 -2.42 12.60 6.33
CA ASP A 50 -3.21 13.15 5.21
C ASP A 50 -2.42 13.09 3.90
N ARG A 51 -2.92 12.28 2.94
CA ARG A 51 -2.28 12.07 1.63
C ARG A 51 -2.38 13.28 0.68
N ASN A 52 -3.15 14.31 1.05
CA ASN A 52 -3.25 15.56 0.30
C ASN A 52 -2.16 16.57 0.70
N ILE A 53 -1.56 16.41 1.88
CA ILE A 53 -0.45 17.25 2.31
C ILE A 53 0.86 16.61 1.87
N VAL A 54 1.62 17.33 1.05
CA VAL A 54 2.92 16.88 0.55
C VAL A 54 3.94 17.99 0.70
N TYR A 55 5.14 17.64 1.15
CA TYR A 55 6.28 18.52 1.26
C TYR A 55 7.38 18.09 0.30
N ALA A 56 8.01 19.04 -0.39
CA ALA A 56 9.13 18.77 -1.28
C ALA A 56 10.20 19.86 -1.13
N SER A 57 11.46 19.47 -1.14
CA SER A 57 12.57 20.42 -1.28
C SER A 57 12.93 20.62 -2.74
N LEU A 58 13.56 21.76 -3.03
CA LEU A 58 14.13 22.06 -4.32
C LEU A 58 15.50 22.69 -4.14
N ARG A 59 16.56 21.99 -4.55
CA ARG A 59 17.93 22.52 -4.60
C ARG A 59 18.09 23.40 -5.84
N LEU A 60 18.66 24.59 -5.65
CA LEU A 60 18.93 25.57 -6.70
C LEU A 60 20.42 25.95 -6.69
N THR A 61 20.88 26.61 -7.74
CA THR A 61 22.25 27.12 -7.84
C THR A 61 22.50 28.19 -6.76
N ASN A 62 23.08 27.79 -5.63
CA ASN A 62 23.36 28.60 -4.43
C ASN A 62 22.16 28.98 -3.55
N SER A 63 21.04 28.25 -3.65
CA SER A 63 19.92 28.42 -2.73
C SER A 63 19.03 27.18 -2.74
N PHE A 64 17.94 27.21 -1.98
CA PHE A 64 16.90 26.19 -2.03
C PHE A 64 15.52 26.84 -1.96
N ASP A 65 14.50 26.08 -2.32
CA ASP A 65 13.10 26.33 -2.00
C ASP A 65 12.51 25.13 -1.25
N LEU A 66 11.44 25.38 -0.51
CA LEU A 66 10.66 24.35 0.17
C LEU A 66 9.21 24.54 -0.25
N LEU A 67 8.59 23.48 -0.76
CA LEU A 67 7.27 23.50 -1.38
C LEU A 67 6.30 22.68 -0.54
N LYS A 68 5.06 23.17 -0.41
CA LYS A 68 3.92 22.44 0.13
C LYS A 68 2.83 22.33 -0.92
N SER A 69 2.25 21.14 -1.01
CA SER A 69 0.98 20.89 -1.70
C SER A 69 -0.09 20.57 -0.67
N THR A 70 -1.32 21.02 -0.93
CA THR A 70 -2.52 20.70 -0.14
C THR A 70 -3.59 19.97 -0.95
N ASP A 71 -3.29 19.63 -2.20
CA ASP A 71 -4.14 18.90 -3.13
C ASP A 71 -3.45 17.61 -3.62
N GLY A 72 -2.49 17.13 -2.82
CA GLY A 72 -1.90 15.82 -3.03
C GLY A 72 -0.83 15.80 -4.10
N GLY A 73 -0.10 16.89 -4.28
CA GLY A 73 1.02 17.02 -5.21
C GLY A 73 0.62 17.58 -6.58
N LEU A 74 -0.62 18.03 -6.78
CA LEU A 74 -1.07 18.59 -8.06
C LEU A 74 -0.66 20.05 -8.24
N THR A 75 -0.73 20.84 -7.16
CA THR A 75 -0.22 22.21 -7.12
C THR A 75 0.67 22.44 -5.91
N TRP A 76 1.59 23.39 -6.02
CA TRP A 76 2.67 23.62 -5.06
C TRP A 76 2.81 25.10 -4.73
N LYS A 77 3.10 25.40 -3.46
CA LYS A 77 3.39 26.75 -2.97
C LYS A 77 4.71 26.74 -2.20
N SER A 78 5.53 27.78 -2.40
CA SER A 78 6.71 27.99 -1.57
C SER A 78 6.30 28.29 -0.12
N ILE A 79 6.95 27.60 0.81
CA ILE A 79 6.83 27.70 2.26
C ILE A 79 8.21 27.95 2.90
N LYS A 80 9.14 28.51 2.13
CA LYS A 80 10.48 28.88 2.63
C LYS A 80 10.40 29.90 3.77
N SER A 81 9.43 30.82 3.72
CA SER A 81 9.13 31.80 4.78
C SER A 81 10.39 32.51 5.30
N ASN A 82 10.70 32.37 6.60
CA ASN A 82 11.84 32.98 7.29
C ASN A 82 13.15 32.18 7.21
N LEU A 83 13.23 31.13 6.39
CA LEU A 83 14.47 30.39 6.14
C LEU A 83 15.35 31.14 5.14
N THR A 84 16.19 32.05 5.64
CA THR A 84 17.10 32.86 4.81
C THR A 84 18.44 32.18 4.55
N ASP A 85 18.84 31.26 5.43
CA ASP A 85 20.18 30.69 5.47
C ASP A 85 20.17 29.22 5.06
N GLY A 86 21.23 28.78 4.38
CA GLY A 86 21.42 27.39 3.95
C GLY A 86 21.44 27.24 2.44
N LEU A 87 21.97 26.10 1.99
CA LEU A 87 22.18 25.83 0.56
C LEU A 87 21.26 24.74 0.02
N ASP A 88 20.77 23.86 0.89
CA ASP A 88 19.95 22.72 0.49
C ASP A 88 19.19 22.14 1.70
N VAL A 89 18.03 21.55 1.43
CA VAL A 89 17.30 20.73 2.39
C VAL A 89 17.74 19.28 2.20
N ASN A 90 18.46 18.73 3.17
CA ASN A 90 18.93 17.34 3.11
C ASN A 90 17.81 16.34 3.41
N TRP A 91 16.88 16.70 4.29
CA TRP A 91 15.83 15.81 4.78
C TRP A 91 14.61 16.57 5.27
N ILE A 92 13.44 15.92 5.14
CA ILE A 92 12.15 16.38 5.66
C ILE A 92 11.57 15.22 6.48
N SER A 93 11.06 15.51 7.67
CA SER A 93 10.27 14.58 8.48
C SER A 93 8.95 15.24 8.87
N VAL A 94 7.84 14.53 8.65
CA VAL A 94 6.49 15.04 8.91
C VAL A 94 5.90 14.21 10.05
N TYR A 95 5.35 14.86 11.06
CA TYR A 95 4.83 14.17 12.22
C TYR A 95 3.62 13.30 11.85
N LYS A 96 3.56 12.09 12.45
CA LYS A 96 2.68 11.02 11.98
C LYS A 96 1.19 11.37 12.08
N THR A 97 0.79 12.12 13.09
CA THR A 97 -0.63 12.38 13.40
C THR A 97 -1.06 13.82 13.11
N ASN A 98 -0.12 14.73 12.85
CA ASN A 98 -0.42 16.13 12.51
C ASN A 98 0.49 16.57 11.36
N PRO A 99 -0.06 16.81 10.15
CA PRO A 99 0.75 17.13 8.98
C PRO A 99 1.36 18.54 9.05
N ASP A 100 0.89 19.41 9.95
CA ASP A 100 1.44 20.76 10.11
C ASP A 100 2.70 20.81 10.98
N VAL A 101 3.01 19.73 11.71
CA VAL A 101 4.28 19.60 12.41
C VAL A 101 5.29 18.94 11.48
N VAL A 102 6.26 19.72 11.01
CA VAL A 102 7.28 19.29 10.04
C VAL A 102 8.66 19.78 10.48
N ALA A 103 9.65 18.90 10.43
CA ALA A 103 11.03 19.21 10.73
C ALA A 103 11.92 19.02 9.49
N ILE A 104 12.94 19.87 9.35
CA ILE A 104 13.87 19.85 8.22
C ILE A 104 15.31 19.96 8.71
N SER A 105 16.21 19.31 7.98
CA SER A 105 17.66 19.46 8.13
C SER A 105 18.21 20.24 6.94
N LEU A 106 18.90 21.34 7.20
CA LEU A 106 19.49 22.21 6.19
C LEU A 106 21.01 22.11 6.18
N TRP A 107 21.57 21.98 4.99
CA TRP A 107 23.02 22.03 4.80
C TRP A 107 23.53 23.43 5.13
N ASN A 108 24.51 23.50 6.06
CA ASN A 108 25.19 24.70 6.55
C ASN A 108 24.31 25.65 7.35
N SER A 109 23.12 25.22 7.78
CA SER A 109 22.19 26.06 8.51
C SER A 109 21.55 25.38 9.73
N GLY A 110 21.78 24.07 9.95
CA GLY A 110 21.24 23.35 11.10
C GLY A 110 19.87 22.77 10.83
N ALA A 111 19.08 22.58 11.88
CA ALA A 111 17.74 21.98 11.78
C ALA A 111 16.66 22.95 12.26
N TYR A 112 15.48 22.83 11.66
CA TYR A 112 14.33 23.69 11.92
C TYR A 112 13.07 22.85 12.08
N ILE A 113 12.10 23.36 12.84
CA ILE A 113 10.75 22.79 12.97
C ILE A 113 9.72 23.88 12.68
N SER A 114 8.63 23.48 12.05
CA SER A 114 7.41 24.26 11.91
C SER A 114 6.26 23.50 12.55
N GLU A 115 5.37 24.23 13.23
CA GLU A 115 4.14 23.69 13.84
C GLU A 115 2.87 24.23 13.15
N ASP A 116 3.04 25.02 12.08
CA ASP A 116 1.97 25.67 11.31
C ASP A 116 2.01 25.27 9.82
N GLY A 117 2.66 24.14 9.54
CA GLY A 117 2.73 23.54 8.23
C GLY A 117 3.61 24.30 7.25
N GLY A 118 4.67 24.97 7.74
CA GLY A 118 5.67 25.69 6.96
C GLY A 118 5.41 27.18 6.79
N GLN A 119 4.42 27.75 7.49
CA GLN A 119 4.19 29.20 7.45
C GLN A 119 5.28 29.95 8.22
N SER A 120 5.80 29.36 9.29
CA SER A 120 6.97 29.85 10.03
C SER A 120 7.85 28.70 10.52
N TRP A 121 9.15 28.98 10.66
CA TRP A 121 10.16 28.00 11.05
C TRP A 121 10.94 28.47 12.28
N SER A 122 11.05 27.58 13.27
CA SER A 122 11.88 27.77 14.46
C SER A 122 13.16 26.96 14.34
N LYS A 123 14.31 27.59 14.57
CA LYS A 123 15.59 26.90 14.56
C LYS A 123 15.73 26.04 15.83
N ILE A 124 16.02 24.77 15.66
CA ILE A 124 16.18 23.79 16.75
C ILE A 124 17.58 23.21 16.81
N SER A 125 18.47 23.51 15.86
CA SER A 125 19.86 23.10 15.95
C SER A 125 20.78 24.05 15.18
N ASN A 126 22.01 24.20 15.66
CA ASN A 126 23.07 24.98 15.03
C ASN A 126 24.18 24.12 14.38
N PHE A 127 24.02 22.80 14.33
CA PHE A 127 25.03 21.94 13.69
C PHE A 127 25.17 22.28 12.20
N SER A 128 26.39 22.47 11.71
CA SER A 128 26.59 22.93 10.33
C SER A 128 26.23 21.87 9.29
N TYR A 129 26.40 20.58 9.57
CA TYR A 129 26.24 19.51 8.59
C TYR A 129 25.14 18.51 8.97
N THR A 130 23.92 19.01 9.16
CA THR A 130 22.77 18.13 9.40
C THR A 130 22.39 17.35 8.12
N ARG A 131 22.37 16.02 8.19
CA ARG A 131 22.18 15.09 7.07
C ARG A 131 20.81 14.40 7.09
N SER A 132 20.23 14.23 8.27
CA SER A 132 18.89 13.65 8.46
C SER A 132 18.24 14.26 9.70
N ILE A 133 16.92 14.22 9.74
CA ILE A 133 16.11 14.53 10.91
C ILE A 133 14.88 13.62 10.91
N GLU A 134 14.52 13.04 12.05
CA GLU A 134 13.30 12.23 12.17
C GLU A 134 12.54 12.56 13.46
N ILE A 135 11.25 12.87 13.31
CA ILE A 135 10.34 13.06 14.45
C ILE A 135 9.83 11.69 14.87
N HIS A 136 9.88 11.38 16.17
CA HIS A 136 9.38 10.12 16.67
C HIS A 136 7.88 9.97 16.39
N PRO A 137 7.42 8.83 15.84
CA PRO A 137 6.07 8.69 15.27
C PRO A 137 4.92 8.80 16.28
N THR A 138 5.18 8.63 17.57
CA THR A 138 4.16 8.70 18.64
C THR A 138 4.50 9.72 19.73
N ASP A 139 5.62 10.43 19.61
CA ASP A 139 6.03 11.46 20.56
C ASP A 139 6.68 12.63 19.82
N VAL A 140 5.94 13.71 19.65
CA VAL A 140 6.42 14.90 18.93
C VAL A 140 7.62 15.59 19.59
N ASN A 141 7.87 15.36 20.88
CA ASN A 141 9.01 15.96 21.57
C ASN A 141 10.31 15.21 21.32
N THR A 142 10.23 13.93 20.95
CA THR A 142 11.41 13.13 20.65
C THR A 142 11.79 13.30 19.18
N ILE A 143 12.98 13.84 18.93
CA ILE A 143 13.51 14.08 17.58
C ILE A 143 14.92 13.52 17.51
N TYR A 144 15.23 12.82 16.43
CA TYR A 144 16.57 12.33 16.13
C TYR A 144 17.19 13.15 15.01
N LEU A 145 18.50 13.38 15.10
CA LEU A 145 19.24 14.19 14.15
C LEU A 145 20.58 13.53 13.82
N GLY A 146 20.83 13.35 12.53
CA GLY A 146 22.13 12.90 12.05
C GLY A 146 22.98 14.08 11.58
N VAL A 147 24.20 14.18 12.11
CA VAL A 147 25.17 15.21 11.79
C VAL A 147 26.40 14.56 11.14
N GLY A 148 26.67 14.90 9.89
CA GLY A 148 27.79 14.37 9.12
C GLY A 148 28.97 15.33 9.00
N GLY A 149 29.94 14.96 8.17
CA GLY A 149 31.12 15.75 7.80
C GLY A 149 32.25 15.70 8.83
N ASN A 150 33.46 16.09 8.44
CA ASN A 150 34.66 15.97 9.29
C ASN A 150 34.99 17.30 10.01
N HIS A 151 33.99 17.88 10.69
CA HIS A 151 34.08 19.22 11.28
C HIS A 151 34.16 19.19 12.81
N GLY A 152 35.30 18.75 13.34
CA GLY A 152 35.66 19.08 14.73
C GLY A 152 35.02 18.21 15.83
N GLY A 153 34.46 17.04 15.50
CA GLY A 153 33.99 16.06 16.48
C GLY A 153 32.49 16.10 16.78
N ASP A 154 31.73 17.03 16.17
CA ASP A 154 30.26 17.12 16.28
C ASP A 154 29.51 16.12 15.37
N SER A 155 30.24 15.29 14.63
CA SER A 155 29.68 14.30 13.73
C SER A 155 29.16 13.10 14.51
N GLY A 156 27.97 12.61 14.16
CA GLY A 156 27.30 11.47 14.78
C GLY A 156 25.79 11.64 14.84
N LEU A 157 25.14 10.79 15.64
CA LEU A 157 23.71 10.89 15.89
C LEU A 157 23.41 11.59 17.21
N TYR A 158 22.32 12.33 17.22
CA TYR A 158 21.81 13.07 18.36
C TYR A 158 20.33 12.77 18.56
N LYS A 159 19.88 12.85 19.81
CA LYS A 159 18.48 12.76 20.21
C LYS A 159 18.12 13.96 21.07
N SER A 160 16.97 14.54 20.79
CA SER A 160 16.29 15.49 21.65
C SER A 160 15.02 14.82 22.20
N ILE A 161 14.66 15.16 23.44
CA ILE A 161 13.41 14.74 24.09
C ILE A 161 12.55 15.96 24.48
N ASP A 162 12.93 17.15 24.01
CA ASP A 162 12.33 18.44 24.33
C ASP A 162 12.10 19.27 23.05
N LYS A 163 11.77 18.59 21.95
CA LYS A 163 11.45 19.18 20.64
C LYS A 163 12.60 20.01 20.05
N GLY A 164 13.84 19.55 20.28
CA GLY A 164 15.05 20.14 19.76
C GLY A 164 15.57 21.35 20.54
N VAL A 165 15.12 21.57 21.78
CA VAL A 165 15.71 22.60 22.65
C VAL A 165 17.10 22.17 23.12
N THR A 166 17.26 20.90 23.51
CA THR A 166 18.53 20.29 23.85
C THR A 166 18.77 19.01 23.07
N TRP A 167 20.06 18.70 22.83
CA TRP A 167 20.49 17.53 22.06
C TRP A 167 21.50 16.73 22.84
N THR A 168 21.25 15.42 22.97
CA THR A 168 22.16 14.45 23.56
C THR A 168 22.77 13.61 22.44
N LYS A 169 24.10 13.57 22.37
CA LYS A 169 24.82 12.75 21.40
C LYS A 169 24.79 11.27 21.81
N PHE A 170 24.60 10.37 20.86
CA PHE A 170 24.80 8.94 21.11
C PHE A 170 26.29 8.61 21.18
N ASN A 171 26.68 7.82 22.17
CA ASN A 171 28.07 7.42 22.36
C ASN A 171 28.53 6.45 21.26
N ASN A 172 29.82 6.53 20.88
CA ASN A 172 30.49 5.62 19.94
C ASN A 172 29.92 5.56 18.51
N LEU A 173 28.98 6.43 18.14
CA LEU A 173 28.49 6.58 16.76
C LEU A 173 29.10 7.83 16.12
N ARG A 174 30.40 7.75 15.82
CA ARG A 174 31.11 8.81 15.09
C ARG A 174 31.01 8.54 13.59
N SER A 175 30.54 9.52 12.84
CA SER A 175 30.60 9.52 11.38
C SER A 175 31.78 10.36 10.91
N ASP A 176 32.48 9.92 9.87
CA ASP A 176 33.47 10.74 9.19
C ASP A 176 32.87 11.56 8.02
N ASN A 177 31.62 11.27 7.62
CA ASN A 177 31.01 11.85 6.43
C ASN A 177 29.47 11.91 6.45
N ASN A 178 28.77 10.76 6.48
CA ASN A 178 27.30 10.73 6.50
C ASN A 178 26.76 10.17 7.82
N ALA A 179 25.70 10.78 8.34
CA ALA A 179 24.99 10.29 9.51
C ALA A 179 23.49 10.41 9.28
N GLN A 180 22.82 9.27 9.14
CA GLN A 180 21.40 9.20 8.85
C GLN A 180 20.70 8.21 9.78
N ILE A 181 19.44 8.48 10.11
CA ILE A 181 18.65 7.66 11.03
C ILE A 181 17.26 7.39 10.45
N LEU A 182 16.76 6.18 10.72
CA LEU A 182 15.42 5.72 10.38
C LEU A 182 14.75 5.15 11.62
N ILE A 183 13.48 5.49 11.83
CA ILE A 183 12.64 4.95 12.91
C ILE A 183 11.63 3.98 12.32
N ASP A 184 11.50 2.80 12.93
CA ASP A 184 10.40 1.90 12.62
C ASP A 184 9.06 2.52 13.05
N GLY A 185 8.20 2.82 12.08
CA GLY A 185 6.89 3.44 12.34
C GLY A 185 5.90 2.55 13.11
N SER A 186 6.14 1.25 13.18
CA SER A 186 5.33 0.23 13.87
C SER A 186 5.92 -0.17 15.24
N ALA A 187 7.24 -0.14 15.37
CA ALA A 187 7.97 -0.40 16.61
C ALA A 187 9.04 0.67 16.85
N PRO A 188 8.66 1.88 17.33
CA PRO A 188 9.53 3.08 17.32
C PRO A 188 10.83 3.00 18.13
N GLU A 189 10.95 2.02 19.02
CA GLU A 189 12.20 1.72 19.73
C GLU A 189 13.25 1.05 18.82
N THR A 190 12.82 0.46 17.70
CA THR A 190 13.71 -0.06 16.68
C THR A 190 14.14 1.08 15.76
N VAL A 191 15.42 1.43 15.80
CA VAL A 191 16.01 2.46 14.96
C VAL A 191 17.21 1.91 14.21
N TYR A 192 17.33 2.29 12.94
CA TYR A 192 18.47 1.97 12.09
C TYR A 192 19.26 3.23 11.82
N ALA A 193 20.58 3.11 11.73
CA ALA A 193 21.45 4.23 11.47
C ALA A 193 22.55 3.90 10.48
N ASP A 194 22.72 4.78 9.50
CA ASP A 194 23.88 4.83 8.61
C ASP A 194 24.86 5.85 9.19
N ILE A 195 26.02 5.38 9.60
CA ILE A 195 27.12 6.16 10.16
C ILE A 195 28.36 5.81 9.35
N ASP A 196 28.52 6.48 8.21
CA ASP A 196 29.52 6.16 7.19
C ASP A 196 30.90 5.85 7.84
N PRO A 197 31.42 4.62 7.66
CA PRO A 197 30.97 3.61 6.68
C PRO A 197 30.06 2.50 7.22
N ASP A 198 29.70 2.52 8.49
CA ASP A 198 29.05 1.42 9.18
C ASP A 198 27.53 1.59 9.31
N PHE A 199 26.81 0.47 9.28
CA PHE A 199 25.36 0.42 9.48
C PHE A 199 25.04 -0.18 10.84
N PHE A 200 24.09 0.42 11.57
CA PHE A 200 23.76 0.02 12.95
C PHE A 200 22.25 -0.14 13.14
N ARG A 201 21.89 -0.93 14.15
CA ARG A 201 20.52 -1.07 14.65
C ARG A 201 20.49 -0.94 16.17
N SER A 202 19.44 -0.36 16.69
CA SER A 202 19.08 -0.35 18.10
C SER A 202 17.65 -0.88 18.26
N TYR A 203 17.36 -1.48 19.42
CA TYR A 203 16.03 -1.96 19.82
C TYR A 203 15.46 -1.19 21.03
N ASP A 204 16.16 -0.14 21.46
CA ASP A 204 15.88 0.60 22.70
C ASP A 204 15.95 2.12 22.48
N GLY A 205 15.56 2.57 21.27
CA GLY A 205 15.45 3.98 20.93
C GLY A 205 16.80 4.70 20.90
N GLY A 206 17.86 3.95 20.59
CA GLY A 206 19.25 4.42 20.45
C GLY A 206 20.10 4.34 21.72
N ASN A 207 19.62 3.73 22.81
CA ASN A 207 20.42 3.61 24.04
C ASN A 207 21.59 2.63 23.86
N SER A 208 21.41 1.58 23.07
CA SER A 208 22.45 0.64 22.67
C SER A 208 22.38 0.31 21.18
N TRP A 209 23.52 0.05 20.57
CA TRP A 209 23.65 -0.16 19.12
C TRP A 209 24.40 -1.45 18.81
N VAL A 210 23.93 -2.15 17.79
CA VAL A 210 24.56 -3.32 17.19
C VAL A 210 24.96 -2.95 15.77
N GLN A 211 26.26 -3.08 15.46
CA GLN A 211 26.75 -2.93 14.10
C GLN A 211 26.28 -4.11 13.25
N LEU A 212 25.77 -3.81 12.06
CA LEU A 212 25.28 -4.78 11.10
C LEU A 212 26.36 -5.05 10.04
N PRO A 213 26.43 -6.26 9.45
CA PRO A 213 27.47 -6.63 8.50
C PRO A 213 27.16 -6.10 7.09
N LEU A 214 27.00 -4.78 6.97
CA LEU A 214 26.81 -4.07 5.71
C LEU A 214 27.62 -2.78 5.73
N TYR A 215 28.41 -2.57 4.68
CA TYR A 215 29.36 -1.47 4.57
C TYR A 215 28.85 -0.44 3.55
N ARG A 216 28.89 0.85 3.90
CA ARG A 216 28.45 1.98 3.06
C ARG A 216 27.04 1.82 2.47
N ALA A 217 26.09 1.42 3.32
CA ALA A 217 24.67 1.54 3.01
C ALA A 217 24.21 2.98 3.24
N TYR A 218 23.35 3.54 2.38
CA TYR A 218 22.68 4.80 2.68
C TYR A 218 21.41 4.53 3.50
N ALA A 219 21.14 5.32 4.55
CA ALA A 219 19.85 5.23 5.25
C ALA A 219 18.73 5.96 4.49
N ASN A 220 18.41 5.43 3.31
CA ASN A 220 17.07 5.46 2.75
C ASN A 220 16.46 4.06 2.85
N SER A 221 16.85 3.33 3.89
CA SER A 221 16.35 2.00 4.15
C SER A 221 14.86 2.08 4.41
N ILE A 222 14.15 1.02 4.07
CA ILE A 222 12.73 0.86 4.41
C ILE A 222 12.55 -0.50 5.08
N LEU A 223 11.64 -0.52 6.05
CA LEU A 223 11.13 -1.76 6.62
C LEU A 223 9.93 -2.21 5.79
N ASP A 224 9.87 -3.50 5.44
CA ASP A 224 8.73 -4.02 4.70
C ASP A 224 7.51 -4.05 5.62
N ASN A 225 6.48 -3.27 5.29
CA ASN A 225 5.24 -3.23 6.05
C ASN A 225 4.44 -4.54 6.03
N ARG A 226 4.83 -5.51 5.19
CA ARG A 226 4.26 -6.87 5.16
C ARG A 226 4.99 -7.85 6.07
N ASP A 227 6.24 -7.57 6.39
CA ASP A 227 7.09 -8.40 7.25
C ASP A 227 8.11 -7.54 8.01
N PRO A 228 7.92 -7.33 9.32
CA PRO A 228 8.81 -6.49 10.13
C PRO A 228 10.23 -7.04 10.26
N ASN A 229 10.50 -8.28 9.83
CA ASN A 229 11.86 -8.82 9.78
C ASN A 229 12.61 -8.43 8.51
N THR A 230 11.91 -7.92 7.50
CA THR A 230 12.48 -7.63 6.20
C THR A 230 12.90 -6.16 6.11
N VAL A 231 14.16 -5.91 5.77
CA VAL A 231 14.74 -4.56 5.58
C VAL A 231 15.29 -4.46 4.17
N TYR A 232 15.01 -3.35 3.48
CA TYR A 232 15.67 -3.01 2.21
C TYR A 232 16.52 -1.77 2.39
N THR A 233 17.70 -1.72 1.80
CA THR A 233 18.57 -0.54 1.84
C THR A 233 19.37 -0.36 0.56
N PRO A 234 19.48 0.86 0.01
CA PRO A 234 20.37 1.12 -1.11
C PRO A 234 21.83 1.25 -0.65
N SER A 235 22.77 0.88 -1.53
CA SER A 235 24.19 1.20 -1.46
C SER A 235 24.64 1.79 -2.80
N PHE A 236 25.61 2.71 -2.79
CA PHE A 236 25.99 3.54 -3.95
C PHE A 236 27.47 3.41 -4.35
N ASP A 237 28.32 2.80 -3.51
CA ASP A 237 29.77 2.94 -3.66
C ASP A 237 30.42 1.71 -4.30
N ILE A 238 31.05 0.83 -3.50
CA ILE A 238 31.89 -0.26 -4.02
C ILE A 238 31.06 -1.33 -4.75
N ASP A 239 29.83 -1.58 -4.28
CA ASP A 239 28.91 -2.52 -4.92
C ASP A 239 27.48 -1.95 -4.93
N PRO A 240 27.18 -1.02 -5.85
CA PRO A 240 25.92 -0.30 -5.86
C PRO A 240 24.74 -1.25 -6.12
N GLY A 241 23.64 -1.02 -5.41
CA GLY A 241 22.43 -1.79 -5.55
C GLY A 241 21.51 -1.68 -4.35
N ILE A 242 20.39 -2.40 -4.41
CA ILE A 242 19.46 -2.55 -3.28
C ILE A 242 19.82 -3.84 -2.58
N TYR A 243 20.00 -3.80 -1.26
CA TYR A 243 20.24 -4.97 -0.41
C TYR A 243 18.99 -5.26 0.39
N LYS A 244 18.69 -6.55 0.53
CA LYS A 244 17.56 -7.07 1.29
C LYS A 244 18.08 -7.95 2.42
N SER A 245 17.55 -7.74 3.61
CA SER A 245 17.68 -8.63 4.76
C SER A 245 16.30 -9.23 5.09
N LEU A 246 16.28 -10.49 5.53
CA LEU A 246 15.09 -11.19 6.02
C LEU A 246 15.13 -11.41 7.55
N ASP A 247 16.15 -10.89 8.22
CA ASP A 247 16.47 -11.12 9.62
C ASP A 247 16.89 -9.81 10.32
N GLN A 248 16.18 -8.72 10.00
CA GLN A 248 16.35 -7.39 10.59
C GLN A 248 17.76 -6.79 10.41
N GLY A 249 18.47 -7.19 9.36
CA GLY A 249 19.79 -6.69 9.02
C GLY A 249 20.95 -7.55 9.53
N ASN A 250 20.70 -8.74 10.09
CA ASN A 250 21.78 -9.63 10.52
C ASN A 250 22.50 -10.27 9.31
N THR A 251 21.79 -10.52 8.21
CA THR A 251 22.35 -10.97 6.93
C THR A 251 21.75 -10.17 5.76
N TRP A 252 22.54 -10.00 4.70
CA TRP A 252 22.17 -9.16 3.55
C TRP A 252 22.44 -9.89 2.24
N ASN A 253 21.49 -9.75 1.31
CA ASN A 253 21.62 -10.22 -0.06
C ASN A 253 21.31 -9.09 -1.03
N LYS A 254 22.11 -8.94 -2.07
CA LYS A 254 21.83 -8.00 -3.15
C LYS A 254 20.53 -8.41 -3.85
N ASN A 255 19.61 -7.47 -4.00
CA ASN A 255 18.22 -7.65 -4.42
C ASN A 255 17.86 -6.63 -5.51
N ILE A 256 18.46 -6.77 -6.68
CA ILE A 256 18.27 -5.85 -7.81
C ILE A 256 18.55 -6.56 -9.13
N SER A 257 17.81 -6.19 -10.18
CA SER A 257 17.97 -6.73 -11.55
C SER A 257 18.38 -5.68 -12.59
N PHE A 258 18.38 -4.40 -12.23
CA PHE A 258 18.77 -3.30 -13.11
C PHE A 258 20.19 -2.81 -12.81
N VAL A 259 20.79 -2.10 -13.78
CA VAL A 259 22.14 -1.54 -13.65
C VAL A 259 22.01 -0.07 -13.31
N GLY A 260 22.41 0.34 -12.12
CA GLY A 260 22.36 1.75 -11.76
C GLY A 260 22.57 2.00 -10.28
N ASN A 261 22.47 3.27 -9.92
CA ASN A 261 22.65 3.72 -8.55
C ASN A 261 21.30 4.08 -7.92
N PRO A 262 20.69 3.17 -7.14
CA PRO A 262 19.47 3.47 -6.40
C PRO A 262 19.77 4.52 -5.33
N PHE A 263 18.92 5.53 -5.24
CA PHE A 263 19.13 6.68 -4.36
C PHE A 263 18.17 6.66 -3.17
N ARG A 264 16.86 6.64 -3.38
CA ARG A 264 15.84 6.55 -2.31
C ARG A 264 14.96 5.31 -2.50
N LEU A 265 14.43 4.80 -1.39
CA LEU A 265 13.34 3.82 -1.37
C LEU A 265 12.11 4.42 -0.69
N THR A 266 10.93 4.01 -1.12
CA THR A 266 9.65 4.28 -0.47
C THR A 266 8.74 3.06 -0.64
N GLN A 267 7.73 2.92 0.22
CA GLN A 267 6.78 1.81 0.17
C GLN A 267 5.37 2.33 0.40
N ASN A 268 4.41 1.88 -0.41
CA ASN A 268 3.00 2.16 -0.16
C ASN A 268 2.37 1.13 0.80
N GLU A 269 1.15 1.37 1.25
CA GLU A 269 0.45 0.53 2.23
C GLU A 269 0.05 -0.86 1.70
N THR A 270 0.14 -1.09 0.37
CA THR A 270 -0.06 -2.43 -0.21
C THR A 270 1.22 -3.27 -0.23
N GLY A 271 2.34 -2.66 0.16
CA GLY A 271 3.65 -3.28 0.26
C GLY A 271 4.48 -3.22 -1.03
N VAL A 272 4.03 -2.47 -2.04
CA VAL A 272 4.84 -2.20 -3.24
C VAL A 272 5.95 -1.23 -2.87
N ILE A 273 7.17 -1.62 -3.19
CA ILE A 273 8.38 -0.84 -2.95
C ILE A 273 8.75 -0.11 -4.23
N PHE A 274 9.10 1.16 -4.12
CA PHE A 274 9.63 1.96 -5.21
C PHE A 274 11.05 2.42 -4.91
N SER A 275 11.87 2.50 -5.95
CA SER A 275 13.21 3.06 -5.89
C SER A 275 13.37 4.18 -6.92
N SER A 276 13.93 5.31 -6.48
CA SER A 276 14.50 6.30 -7.40
C SER A 276 15.92 5.88 -7.77
N VAL A 277 16.25 5.99 -9.06
CA VAL A 277 17.56 5.63 -9.60
C VAL A 277 18.17 6.86 -10.27
N ALA A 278 19.38 7.23 -9.84
CA ALA A 278 20.02 8.49 -10.20
C ALA A 278 20.97 8.38 -11.41
N SER A 279 21.45 7.18 -11.74
CA SER A 279 22.34 6.96 -12.89
C SER A 279 22.29 5.50 -13.36
N GLY A 280 22.80 5.24 -14.57
CA GLY A 280 22.64 3.95 -15.25
C GLY A 280 21.25 3.89 -15.87
N ASP A 281 20.47 2.89 -15.47
CA ASP A 281 19.05 2.76 -15.77
C ASP A 281 18.20 3.72 -14.91
N ALA A 282 18.52 5.00 -14.97
CA ALA A 282 17.88 6.06 -14.20
C ALA A 282 16.37 6.13 -14.48
N GLY A 283 15.62 6.49 -13.45
CA GLY A 283 14.16 6.50 -13.45
C GLY A 283 13.60 5.90 -12.17
N VAL A 284 12.33 5.50 -12.22
CA VAL A 284 11.65 4.89 -11.08
C VAL A 284 11.46 3.39 -11.36
N TRP A 285 11.75 2.59 -10.34
CA TRP A 285 11.61 1.14 -10.38
C TRP A 285 10.68 0.69 -9.27
N GLN A 286 9.87 -0.34 -9.53
CA GLN A 286 8.97 -0.94 -8.55
C GLN A 286 9.30 -2.41 -8.31
N ASN A 287 8.97 -2.86 -7.10
CA ASN A 287 9.03 -4.25 -6.68
C ASN A 287 7.75 -4.60 -5.91
N THR A 288 7.01 -5.58 -6.40
CA THR A 288 5.70 -5.96 -5.86
C THR A 288 5.73 -7.26 -5.06
N ASP A 289 6.69 -8.14 -5.33
CA ASP A 289 6.75 -9.51 -4.81
C ASP A 289 7.92 -9.76 -3.85
N GLY A 290 8.77 -8.76 -3.62
CA GLY A 290 9.97 -8.87 -2.79
C GLY A 290 11.12 -9.66 -3.44
N SER A 291 11.00 -10.03 -4.72
CA SER A 291 12.05 -10.72 -5.49
C SER A 291 13.17 -9.74 -5.87
N ALA A 292 14.24 -10.21 -6.51
CA ALA A 292 15.26 -9.33 -7.09
C ALA A 292 14.82 -8.73 -8.45
N SER A 293 13.63 -9.09 -8.97
CA SER A 293 13.12 -8.64 -10.25
C SER A 293 12.36 -7.34 -10.10
N TRP A 294 13.03 -6.22 -10.39
CA TRP A 294 12.45 -4.90 -10.37
C TRP A 294 11.92 -4.53 -11.75
N GLN A 295 10.79 -3.83 -11.79
CA GLN A 295 10.15 -3.37 -13.02
C GLN A 295 10.28 -1.86 -13.13
N ASN A 296 10.73 -1.36 -14.28
CA ASN A 296 10.71 0.07 -14.56
C ASN A 296 9.24 0.53 -14.71
N VAL A 297 8.85 1.62 -14.05
CA VAL A 297 7.46 2.11 -14.04
C VAL A 297 7.16 3.14 -15.13
N GLY A 298 8.00 3.20 -16.17
CA GLY A 298 7.89 4.11 -17.30
C GLY A 298 8.77 5.35 -17.16
N ASP A 299 9.03 5.98 -18.31
CA ASP A 299 9.83 7.21 -18.40
C ASP A 299 9.09 8.37 -17.73
N VAL A 300 9.52 8.74 -16.52
CA VAL A 300 8.98 9.88 -15.77
C VAL A 300 9.08 11.17 -16.59
N ALA A 301 10.23 11.38 -17.23
CA ALA A 301 10.47 12.47 -18.14
C ALA A 301 11.61 12.12 -19.12
N TRP A 302 11.25 11.93 -20.40
CA TRP A 302 12.16 11.77 -21.55
C TRP A 302 13.43 10.94 -21.27
N GLY A 303 13.28 9.63 -21.02
CA GLY A 303 14.41 8.73 -20.79
C GLY A 303 15.06 8.85 -19.40
N SER A 304 16.32 8.42 -19.31
CA SER A 304 17.13 8.16 -18.09
C SER A 304 17.49 9.40 -17.25
N SER A 305 16.50 10.24 -16.94
CA SER A 305 16.67 11.43 -16.11
C SER A 305 16.89 11.02 -14.64
N PRO A 306 17.91 11.57 -13.95
CA PRO A 306 18.15 11.27 -12.55
C PRO A 306 16.95 11.61 -11.68
N THR A 307 16.51 10.64 -10.88
CA THR A 307 15.45 10.85 -9.89
C THR A 307 16.07 10.88 -8.49
N TRP A 308 15.80 11.95 -7.74
CA TRP A 308 16.38 12.16 -6.41
C TRP A 308 15.34 11.92 -5.32
N GLY A 309 14.38 12.82 -5.15
CA GLY A 309 13.27 12.66 -4.20
C GLY A 309 12.19 11.71 -4.73
N ILE A 310 11.67 10.82 -3.87
CA ILE A 310 10.52 9.98 -4.19
C ILE A 310 9.74 9.71 -2.91
N ASP A 311 8.42 9.70 -3.01
CA ASP A 311 7.57 9.13 -1.96
C ASP A 311 6.28 8.55 -2.57
N ALA A 312 5.79 7.47 -1.97
CA ALA A 312 4.62 6.75 -2.44
C ALA A 312 3.67 6.46 -1.28
N LYS A 313 2.38 6.73 -1.49
CA LYS A 313 1.35 6.49 -0.50
C LYS A 313 -0.02 6.26 -1.13
N GLY A 314 -0.66 5.17 -0.76
CA GLY A 314 -1.84 4.63 -1.40
C GLY A 314 -1.54 4.31 -2.85
N GLU A 315 -2.38 4.84 -3.73
CA GLU A 315 -2.22 4.76 -5.18
C GLU A 315 -1.33 5.88 -5.72
N LYS A 316 -0.74 6.72 -4.88
CA LYS A 316 -0.01 7.90 -5.32
C LYS A 316 1.49 7.68 -5.26
N ILE A 317 2.19 8.15 -6.28
CA ILE A 317 3.64 8.28 -6.28
C ILE A 317 4.03 9.67 -6.77
N ILE A 318 4.94 10.31 -6.06
CA ILE A 318 5.49 11.61 -6.42
C ILE A 318 7.01 11.47 -6.49
N VAL A 319 7.60 11.99 -7.56
CA VAL A 319 9.03 11.90 -7.82
C VAL A 319 9.60 13.24 -8.26
N GLY A 320 10.81 13.53 -7.79
CA GLY A 320 11.62 14.66 -8.19
C GLY A 320 12.59 14.25 -9.29
N VAL A 321 12.54 14.95 -10.41
CA VAL A 321 13.41 14.72 -11.57
C VAL A 321 14.37 15.89 -11.70
N ALA A 322 15.67 15.58 -11.75
CA ALA A 322 16.72 16.58 -11.82
C ALA A 322 16.54 17.50 -13.03
N GLY A 323 16.43 18.82 -12.80
CA GLY A 323 16.32 19.83 -13.86
C GLY A 323 14.98 19.87 -14.58
N LEU A 324 14.01 19.02 -14.21
CA LEU A 324 12.68 18.94 -14.82
C LEU A 324 11.55 19.19 -13.81
N GLY A 325 11.83 19.08 -12.52
CA GLY A 325 10.90 19.40 -11.45
C GLY A 325 10.15 18.18 -10.90
N ILE A 326 8.91 18.37 -10.44
CA ILE A 326 8.15 17.36 -9.68
C ILE A 326 7.08 16.73 -10.57
N PHE A 327 7.05 15.40 -10.56
CA PHE A 327 6.12 14.58 -11.31
C PHE A 327 5.26 13.76 -10.37
N TYR A 328 4.03 13.55 -10.80
CA TYR A 328 2.98 12.81 -10.12
C TYR A 328 2.55 11.65 -11.00
N ALA A 329 2.30 10.48 -10.42
CA ALA A 329 1.52 9.45 -11.07
C ALA A 329 0.60 8.77 -10.05
N ASN A 330 -0.48 8.19 -10.57
CA ASN A 330 -1.18 7.15 -9.84
C ASN A 330 -0.49 5.83 -10.16
N VAL A 331 0.08 5.20 -9.14
CA VAL A 331 0.39 3.78 -9.14
C VAL A 331 -0.93 3.07 -9.43
N ASN A 332 -1.11 2.62 -10.67
CA ASN A 332 -2.16 1.66 -10.97
C ASN A 332 -1.99 0.54 -9.94
N PRO A 333 -3.04 0.17 -9.17
CA PRO A 333 -2.92 -0.95 -8.26
C PRO A 333 -2.30 -2.12 -9.05
N SER A 334 -1.28 -2.73 -8.45
CA SER A 334 -0.69 -4.04 -8.81
C SER A 334 -1.65 -4.90 -9.64
N PRO A 335 -1.20 -5.67 -10.66
CA PRO A 335 -2.03 -6.44 -11.59
C PRO A 335 -3.34 -6.86 -10.94
N ALA A 336 -4.45 -6.36 -11.52
CA ALA A 336 -5.82 -6.31 -10.96
C ALA A 336 -5.96 -7.06 -9.62
N PRO A 337 -6.31 -6.39 -8.50
CA PRO A 337 -6.43 -7.05 -7.20
C PRO A 337 -7.19 -8.37 -7.36
N ASN A 338 -6.66 -9.46 -6.79
CA ASN A 338 -7.26 -10.79 -6.83
C ASN A 338 -8.78 -10.67 -6.76
N PRO A 339 -9.52 -11.19 -7.76
CA PRO A 339 -10.93 -10.88 -7.90
C PRO A 339 -11.68 -11.24 -6.61
N VAL A 340 -12.56 -10.35 -6.17
CA VAL A 340 -13.35 -10.58 -4.96
C VAL A 340 -14.66 -11.24 -5.33
N VAL A 341 -14.99 -12.35 -4.68
CA VAL A 341 -16.29 -13.03 -4.80
C VAL A 341 -17.05 -12.87 -3.50
N PHE A 342 -18.11 -12.10 -3.53
CA PHE A 342 -19.05 -11.96 -2.42
C PHE A 342 -20.09 -13.09 -2.44
N ILE A 343 -20.31 -13.74 -1.29
CA ILE A 343 -21.30 -14.81 -1.11
C ILE A 343 -22.25 -14.43 0.03
N PRO A 344 -23.56 -14.26 -0.24
CA PRO A 344 -24.52 -13.84 0.77
C PRO A 344 -24.88 -14.95 1.76
N GLY A 345 -25.51 -14.52 2.86
CA GLY A 345 -26.17 -15.42 3.81
C GLY A 345 -27.45 -16.07 3.29
N PHE A 346 -27.96 -17.03 4.06
CA PHE A 346 -29.21 -17.74 3.79
C PHE A 346 -30.37 -16.77 3.53
N GLY A 347 -31.18 -17.03 2.50
CA GLY A 347 -32.37 -16.25 2.16
C GLY A 347 -32.10 -14.92 1.44
N ALA A 348 -30.84 -14.53 1.21
CA ALA A 348 -30.52 -13.26 0.52
C ALA A 348 -30.40 -13.38 -1.01
N SER A 349 -30.47 -14.60 -1.54
CA SER A 349 -30.54 -14.86 -2.98
C SER A 349 -32.00 -14.99 -3.44
N TRP A 350 -32.28 -14.64 -4.69
CA TRP A 350 -33.63 -14.66 -5.26
C TRP A 350 -33.62 -15.24 -6.67
N SER A 351 -34.64 -16.03 -6.99
CA SER A 351 -34.89 -16.54 -8.34
C SER A 351 -36.39 -16.74 -8.53
N TYR A 352 -36.98 -16.16 -9.59
CA TYR A 352 -38.38 -16.40 -9.93
C TYR A 352 -38.60 -17.86 -10.36
N ASN A 353 -37.73 -18.37 -11.24
CA ASN A 353 -37.78 -19.75 -11.73
C ASN A 353 -37.61 -20.75 -10.59
N GLY A 354 -36.66 -20.48 -9.69
CA GLY A 354 -36.41 -21.33 -8.52
C GLY A 354 -37.56 -21.26 -7.51
N LEU A 355 -37.89 -20.07 -7.00
CA LEU A 355 -38.76 -19.91 -5.83
C LEU A 355 -40.25 -19.94 -6.16
N VAL A 356 -40.67 -19.42 -7.32
CA VAL A 356 -42.09 -19.30 -7.68
C VAL A 356 -42.53 -20.48 -8.53
N LEU A 357 -41.72 -20.86 -9.52
CA LEU A 357 -42.06 -21.93 -10.46
C LEU A 357 -41.54 -23.31 -10.04
N ASN A 358 -40.70 -23.36 -9.00
CA ASN A 358 -40.05 -24.57 -8.50
C ASN A 358 -39.29 -25.36 -9.58
N TRP A 359 -38.68 -24.66 -10.53
CA TRP A 359 -37.88 -25.26 -11.59
C TRP A 359 -36.49 -25.64 -11.09
N GLN A 360 -35.87 -26.61 -11.79
CA GLN A 360 -34.45 -26.88 -11.62
C GLN A 360 -33.64 -25.70 -12.15
N THR A 361 -32.86 -25.07 -11.27
CA THR A 361 -32.06 -23.89 -11.57
C THR A 361 -30.57 -24.13 -11.40
N THR A 362 -29.78 -23.34 -12.13
CA THR A 362 -28.34 -23.19 -11.96
C THR A 362 -28.02 -21.89 -11.22
N TYR A 363 -26.76 -21.65 -10.86
CA TYR A 363 -26.37 -20.38 -10.22
C TYR A 363 -26.71 -19.14 -11.07
N LYS A 364 -26.83 -19.28 -12.40
CA LYS A 364 -27.15 -18.17 -13.31
C LYS A 364 -28.57 -17.64 -13.18
N ASP A 365 -29.47 -18.45 -12.62
CA ASP A 365 -30.87 -18.10 -12.40
C ASP A 365 -31.09 -17.32 -11.10
N TRP A 366 -30.03 -17.11 -10.31
CA TRP A 366 -30.08 -16.50 -9.00
C TRP A 366 -29.34 -15.16 -8.98
N SER A 367 -29.93 -14.19 -8.31
CA SER A 367 -29.33 -12.88 -8.05
C SER A 367 -29.50 -12.50 -6.58
N LEU A 368 -28.80 -11.46 -6.12
CA LEU A 368 -29.11 -10.91 -4.80
C LEU A 368 -30.50 -10.28 -4.81
N PHE A 369 -31.25 -10.53 -3.75
CA PHE A 369 -32.55 -9.91 -3.59
C PHE A 369 -32.39 -8.40 -3.37
N PRO A 370 -33.05 -7.53 -4.16
CA PRO A 370 -32.80 -6.08 -4.18
C PRO A 370 -32.82 -5.39 -2.81
N LYS A 371 -33.76 -5.76 -1.91
CA LYS A 371 -33.82 -5.18 -0.55
C LYS A 371 -32.59 -5.52 0.31
N PHE A 372 -31.95 -6.67 0.12
CA PHE A 372 -30.71 -7.01 0.81
C PHE A 372 -29.49 -6.37 0.16
N THR A 373 -29.53 -6.18 -1.18
CA THR A 373 -28.51 -5.44 -1.93
C THR A 373 -28.42 -3.99 -1.48
N ASP A 374 -29.54 -3.29 -1.32
CA ASP A 374 -29.52 -1.86 -0.99
C ASP A 374 -29.45 -1.59 0.53
N GLY A 375 -29.98 -2.49 1.36
CA GLY A 375 -30.09 -2.27 2.81
C GLY A 375 -28.98 -2.87 3.67
N TYR A 376 -28.56 -4.12 3.39
CA TYR A 376 -27.69 -4.88 4.30
C TYR A 376 -26.28 -5.09 3.75
N TYR A 377 -26.16 -5.50 2.49
CA TYR A 377 -24.85 -5.72 1.86
C TYR A 377 -24.36 -4.52 1.04
N GLY A 378 -25.23 -3.54 0.77
CA GLY A 378 -24.92 -2.33 0.03
C GLY A 378 -23.69 -1.60 0.55
N PRO A 379 -23.61 -1.25 1.85
CA PRO A 379 -22.43 -0.57 2.40
C PRO A 379 -21.13 -1.34 2.19
N LEU A 380 -21.15 -2.67 2.28
CA LEU A 380 -19.98 -3.51 2.02
C LEU A 380 -19.59 -3.48 0.55
N LEU A 381 -20.55 -3.69 -0.36
CA LEU A 381 -20.31 -3.67 -1.80
C LEU A 381 -19.84 -2.29 -2.28
N THR A 382 -20.42 -1.20 -1.76
CA THR A 382 -19.96 0.17 -2.00
C THR A 382 -18.55 0.36 -1.48
N SER A 383 -18.22 -0.14 -0.29
CA SER A 383 -16.86 -0.03 0.26
C SER A 383 -15.83 -0.76 -0.61
N LEU A 384 -16.18 -1.93 -1.14
CA LEU A 384 -15.34 -2.70 -2.08
C LEU A 384 -15.17 -1.96 -3.42
N GLN A 385 -16.23 -1.31 -3.91
CA GLN A 385 -16.17 -0.49 -5.12
C GLN A 385 -15.33 0.79 -4.91
N SER A 386 -15.47 1.44 -3.75
CA SER A 386 -14.63 2.59 -3.36
C SER A 386 -13.15 2.20 -3.20
N ALA A 387 -12.85 0.93 -2.95
CA ALA A 387 -11.50 0.38 -2.96
C ALA A 387 -10.99 0.01 -4.37
N GLY A 388 -11.70 0.42 -5.44
CA GLY A 388 -11.26 0.27 -6.82
C GLY A 388 -11.73 -1.00 -7.54
N LEU A 389 -12.55 -1.84 -6.88
CA LEU A 389 -13.12 -3.03 -7.51
C LEU A 389 -14.36 -2.67 -8.36
N LYS A 390 -14.50 -3.32 -9.50
CA LYS A 390 -15.56 -3.09 -10.49
C LYS A 390 -16.41 -4.35 -10.63
N THR A 391 -17.72 -4.17 -10.49
CA THR A 391 -18.72 -5.23 -10.64
C THR A 391 -18.57 -5.91 -12.00
N ASP A 392 -18.65 -7.24 -12.01
CA ASP A 392 -18.52 -8.11 -13.18
C ASP A 392 -17.16 -8.07 -13.90
N GLN A 393 -16.17 -7.39 -13.32
CA GLN A 393 -14.79 -7.39 -13.80
C GLN A 393 -13.87 -8.07 -12.78
N ASN A 394 -13.78 -7.52 -11.57
CA ASN A 394 -12.98 -8.04 -10.46
C ASN A 394 -13.72 -7.99 -9.11
N LEU A 395 -14.99 -7.58 -9.09
CA LEU A 395 -15.94 -7.80 -8.02
C LEU A 395 -17.11 -8.63 -8.54
N PHE A 396 -17.31 -9.78 -7.95
CA PHE A 396 -18.33 -10.75 -8.34
C PHE A 396 -19.25 -11.04 -7.17
N THR A 397 -20.49 -11.38 -7.47
CA THR A 397 -21.44 -11.86 -6.49
C THR A 397 -21.92 -13.24 -6.90
N PHE A 398 -21.76 -14.21 -6.00
CA PHE A 398 -22.28 -15.55 -6.18
C PHE A 398 -23.57 -15.71 -5.39
N ALA A 399 -24.71 -15.47 -6.04
CA ALA A 399 -26.01 -15.85 -5.52
C ALA A 399 -26.26 -17.34 -5.79
N TYR A 400 -26.95 -18.01 -4.88
CA TYR A 400 -27.11 -19.47 -4.92
C TYR A 400 -28.49 -19.91 -4.47
N ASP A 401 -28.84 -21.15 -4.83
CA ASP A 401 -30.08 -21.78 -4.40
C ASP A 401 -29.92 -22.31 -2.97
N TYR A 402 -30.27 -21.48 -1.98
CA TYR A 402 -30.18 -21.84 -0.56
C TYR A 402 -31.10 -23.01 -0.15
N ARG A 403 -31.94 -23.51 -1.06
CA ARG A 403 -32.72 -24.73 -0.85
C ARG A 403 -31.88 -25.98 -1.08
N LYS A 404 -30.84 -25.92 -1.91
CA LYS A 404 -29.94 -27.05 -2.19
C LYS A 404 -28.98 -27.31 -1.01
N SER A 405 -28.40 -28.52 -0.97
CA SER A 405 -27.41 -28.88 0.05
C SER A 405 -26.17 -27.97 -0.01
N ILE A 406 -25.40 -27.90 1.08
CA ILE A 406 -24.13 -27.16 1.08
C ILE A 406 -23.15 -27.73 0.05
N THR A 407 -23.16 -29.04 -0.15
CA THR A 407 -22.29 -29.72 -1.12
C THR A 407 -22.65 -29.34 -2.57
N ASP A 408 -23.93 -29.33 -2.93
CA ASP A 408 -24.37 -28.95 -4.28
C ASP A 408 -24.08 -27.46 -4.57
N ASN A 409 -24.28 -26.61 -3.57
CA ASN A 409 -23.93 -25.19 -3.67
C ASN A 409 -22.42 -24.97 -3.75
N ALA A 410 -21.60 -25.79 -3.11
CA ALA A 410 -20.14 -25.76 -3.25
C ALA A 410 -19.69 -26.18 -4.66
N VAL A 411 -20.31 -27.19 -5.26
CA VAL A 411 -20.07 -27.56 -6.68
C VAL A 411 -20.49 -26.42 -7.61
N SER A 412 -21.61 -25.75 -7.31
CA SER A 412 -22.08 -24.59 -8.06
C SER A 412 -21.11 -23.41 -7.93
N LEU A 413 -20.55 -23.16 -6.75
CA LEU A 413 -19.52 -22.13 -6.52
C LEU A 413 -18.25 -22.45 -7.32
N ASN A 414 -17.77 -23.70 -7.32
CA ASN A 414 -16.62 -24.09 -8.12
C ASN A 414 -16.87 -23.86 -9.63
N SER A 415 -18.07 -24.15 -10.10
CA SER A 415 -18.48 -23.89 -11.49
C SER A 415 -18.51 -22.39 -11.79
N PHE A 416 -19.02 -21.58 -10.88
CA PHE A 416 -19.01 -20.11 -10.99
C PHE A 416 -17.58 -19.55 -11.04
N LEU A 417 -16.70 -19.98 -10.13
CA LEU A 417 -15.29 -19.57 -10.12
C LEU A 417 -14.60 -19.91 -11.44
N THR A 418 -14.91 -21.08 -12.00
CA THR A 418 -14.33 -21.55 -13.27
C THR A 418 -14.84 -20.75 -14.47
N ASN A 419 -16.16 -20.58 -14.57
CA ASN A 419 -16.79 -20.08 -15.78
C ASN A 419 -16.94 -18.56 -15.80
N GLU A 420 -17.01 -17.93 -14.63
CA GLU A 420 -17.27 -16.49 -14.52
C GLU A 420 -16.03 -15.71 -14.04
N VAL A 421 -15.35 -16.20 -13.01
CA VAL A 421 -14.25 -15.46 -12.39
C VAL A 421 -12.95 -15.67 -13.16
N ALA A 422 -12.58 -16.93 -13.40
CA ALA A 422 -11.33 -17.28 -14.07
C ALA A 422 -11.29 -16.86 -15.56
N THR A 423 -12.44 -16.87 -16.25
CA THR A 423 -12.55 -16.41 -17.65
C THR A 423 -12.24 -14.92 -17.81
N ARG A 424 -12.50 -14.12 -16.77
CA ARG A 424 -12.31 -12.65 -16.77
C ARG A 424 -11.01 -12.20 -16.10
N ASN A 425 -10.35 -13.09 -15.34
CA ASN A 425 -9.17 -12.78 -14.51
C ASN A 425 -8.10 -13.88 -14.63
N ALA A 426 -7.84 -14.35 -15.84
CA ALA A 426 -6.98 -15.50 -16.10
C ALA A 426 -5.64 -15.39 -15.36
N SER A 427 -5.28 -16.43 -14.59
CA SER A 427 -4.10 -16.57 -13.72
C SER A 427 -4.23 -16.07 -12.27
N LEU A 428 -5.34 -15.41 -11.89
CA LEU A 428 -5.54 -14.93 -10.52
C LEU A 428 -6.50 -15.84 -9.71
N LYS A 429 -6.16 -16.06 -8.44
CA LYS A 429 -7.03 -16.73 -7.48
C LYS A 429 -7.97 -15.73 -6.81
N ALA A 430 -9.21 -16.12 -6.54
CA ALA A 430 -10.22 -15.23 -5.97
C ALA A 430 -10.08 -15.07 -4.44
N ASN A 431 -10.31 -13.86 -3.94
CA ASN A 431 -10.57 -13.61 -2.53
C ASN A 431 -12.08 -13.76 -2.27
N VAL A 432 -12.48 -14.65 -1.38
CA VAL A 432 -13.90 -14.90 -1.09
C VAL A 432 -14.29 -14.15 0.19
N VAL A 433 -15.34 -13.34 0.10
CA VAL A 433 -15.98 -12.67 1.25
C VAL A 433 -17.36 -13.25 1.41
N ALA A 434 -17.61 -13.96 2.50
CA ALA A 434 -18.83 -14.74 2.66
C ALA A 434 -19.54 -14.44 3.98
N HIS A 435 -20.87 -14.40 3.95
CA HIS A 435 -21.70 -14.18 5.13
C HIS A 435 -22.56 -15.41 5.44
N SER A 436 -22.72 -15.76 6.72
CA SER A 436 -23.62 -16.82 7.19
C SER A 436 -23.44 -18.15 6.42
N MET A 437 -24.52 -18.76 5.91
CA MET A 437 -24.46 -20.00 5.12
C MET A 437 -23.47 -19.91 3.92
N GLY A 438 -23.29 -18.73 3.34
CA GLY A 438 -22.29 -18.50 2.29
C GLY A 438 -20.87 -18.85 2.72
N GLY A 439 -20.52 -18.64 4.00
CA GLY A 439 -19.21 -18.99 4.54
C GLY A 439 -18.99 -20.50 4.65
N ILE A 440 -20.05 -21.25 4.96
CA ILE A 440 -20.01 -22.72 4.99
C ILE A 440 -19.85 -23.27 3.56
N ILE A 441 -20.56 -22.70 2.58
CA ILE A 441 -20.43 -23.07 1.16
C ILE A 441 -19.01 -22.80 0.66
N ALA A 442 -18.45 -21.62 0.97
CA ALA A 442 -17.08 -21.26 0.60
C ALA A 442 -16.05 -22.27 1.16
N ARG A 443 -16.22 -22.64 2.42
CA ARG A 443 -15.36 -23.61 3.11
C ARG A 443 -15.52 -25.03 2.54
N GLN A 444 -16.74 -25.50 2.34
CA GLN A 444 -17.01 -26.81 1.71
C GLN A 444 -16.38 -26.86 0.31
N CYS A 445 -16.48 -25.78 -0.46
CA CYS A 445 -15.84 -25.69 -1.77
C CYS A 445 -14.33 -25.84 -1.63
N PHE A 446 -13.71 -25.03 -0.78
CA PHE A 446 -12.27 -25.02 -0.59
C PHE A 446 -11.70 -26.35 -0.07
N GLU A 447 -12.36 -26.97 0.92
CA GLU A 447 -11.83 -28.14 1.61
C GLU A 447 -12.19 -29.47 0.92
N LYS A 448 -13.36 -29.56 0.28
CA LYS A 448 -13.92 -30.85 -0.16
C LYS A 448 -14.31 -30.91 -1.63
N THR A 449 -14.46 -29.80 -2.33
CA THR A 449 -14.81 -29.80 -3.75
C THR A 449 -13.56 -29.80 -4.63
N ILE A 450 -13.39 -30.86 -5.42
CA ILE A 450 -12.23 -31.06 -6.29
C ILE A 450 -11.98 -29.85 -7.19
N GLY A 451 -10.73 -29.34 -7.16
CA GLY A 451 -10.25 -28.23 -7.97
C GLY A 451 -10.75 -26.84 -7.54
N CYS A 452 -11.52 -26.70 -6.45
CA CYS A 452 -11.98 -25.39 -5.97
C CYS A 452 -10.87 -24.65 -5.19
N SER A 453 -10.05 -25.37 -4.40
CA SER A 453 -8.90 -24.83 -3.66
C SER A 453 -7.90 -24.10 -4.56
N ASP A 454 -7.72 -24.57 -5.79
CA ASP A 454 -6.77 -24.00 -6.75
C ASP A 454 -7.21 -22.62 -7.25
N LYS A 455 -8.47 -22.27 -7.06
CA LYS A 455 -9.09 -21.02 -7.54
C LYS A 455 -9.32 -19.99 -6.44
N ILE A 456 -9.10 -20.35 -5.17
CA ILE A 456 -9.35 -19.48 -4.01
C ILE A 456 -8.02 -19.14 -3.35
N ASN A 457 -7.80 -17.84 -3.16
CA ASN A 457 -6.62 -17.29 -2.48
C ASN A 457 -6.83 -17.22 -0.97
N LYS A 458 -7.95 -16.63 -0.56
CA LYS A 458 -8.29 -16.39 0.85
C LYS A 458 -9.80 -16.40 1.02
N ILE A 459 -10.27 -16.83 2.20
CA ILE A 459 -11.68 -16.77 2.60
C ILE A 459 -11.79 -15.87 3.83
N VAL A 460 -12.70 -14.91 3.78
CA VAL A 460 -13.13 -14.07 4.90
C VAL A 460 -14.59 -14.40 5.16
N THR A 461 -14.92 -14.82 6.38
CA THR A 461 -16.30 -15.14 6.76
C THR A 461 -16.81 -14.22 7.87
N ALA A 462 -18.08 -13.85 7.81
CA ALA A 462 -18.77 -13.06 8.82
C ALA A 462 -20.11 -13.71 9.17
N GLY A 463 -20.51 -13.68 10.44
CA GLY A 463 -21.79 -14.26 10.89
C GLY A 463 -21.98 -15.74 10.51
N THR A 464 -20.88 -16.43 10.18
CA THR A 464 -20.85 -17.83 9.75
C THR A 464 -20.70 -18.68 11.01
N PRO A 465 -21.73 -19.43 11.42
CA PRO A 465 -21.65 -20.22 12.62
C PRO A 465 -20.58 -21.32 12.45
N HIS A 466 -19.66 -21.39 13.41
CA HIS A 466 -18.87 -22.60 13.63
C HIS A 466 -19.60 -23.39 14.71
N GLN A 467 -20.50 -24.29 14.27
CA GLN A 467 -21.42 -25.10 15.11
C GLN A 467 -22.64 -24.33 15.67
N GLY A 468 -23.61 -24.03 14.79
CA GLY A 468 -25.01 -23.73 15.16
C GLY A 468 -25.34 -22.28 15.53
N LEU A 469 -26.44 -21.76 14.97
CA LEU A 469 -27.08 -20.49 15.35
C LEU A 469 -28.42 -20.79 16.05
N THR A 470 -28.52 -20.46 17.35
CA THR A 470 -29.65 -20.83 18.23
C THR A 470 -30.99 -20.17 17.89
N ALA A 471 -31.01 -19.02 17.22
CA ALA A 471 -32.23 -18.25 16.96
C ALA A 471 -32.96 -18.56 15.63
N SER A 472 -32.30 -19.27 14.71
CA SER A 472 -32.89 -19.75 13.45
C SER A 472 -33.38 -21.20 13.56
N TYR A 473 -32.96 -21.90 14.61
CA TYR A 473 -33.25 -23.32 14.85
C TYR A 473 -34.74 -23.62 15.04
N ASP A 474 -35.51 -22.71 15.66
CA ASP A 474 -36.92 -22.97 15.99
C ASP A 474 -37.80 -23.21 14.77
N PHE A 475 -37.68 -22.38 13.72
CA PHE A 475 -38.45 -22.56 12.49
C PHE A 475 -37.81 -23.58 11.54
N TRP A 476 -36.51 -23.45 11.29
CA TRP A 476 -35.82 -24.22 10.25
C TRP A 476 -35.53 -25.67 10.65
N GLU A 477 -35.27 -25.93 11.94
CA GLU A 477 -35.06 -27.28 12.50
C GLU A 477 -36.25 -27.80 13.32
N GLY A 478 -37.04 -26.89 13.90
CA GLY A 478 -38.17 -27.21 14.76
C GLY A 478 -39.56 -27.06 14.13
N GLY A 479 -39.68 -26.42 12.95
CA GLY A 479 -40.97 -26.11 12.31
C GLY A 479 -41.85 -25.12 13.06
N LYS A 480 -41.31 -24.39 14.05
CA LYS A 480 -42.05 -23.43 14.89
C LYS A 480 -41.98 -22.03 14.30
N VAL A 481 -43.13 -21.49 13.90
CA VAL A 481 -43.25 -20.11 13.40
C VAL A 481 -43.05 -19.12 14.55
N VAL A 482 -42.27 -18.07 14.31
CA VAL A 482 -41.99 -17.01 15.30
C VAL A 482 -43.24 -16.17 15.56
N GLU A 483 -43.60 -15.99 16.84
CA GLU A 483 -44.85 -15.30 17.21
C GLU A 483 -44.73 -13.76 17.27
N LYS A 484 -43.53 -13.24 17.60
CA LYS A 484 -43.33 -11.83 18.00
C LYS A 484 -42.99 -10.86 16.87
N ASP A 485 -42.62 -11.35 15.69
CA ASP A 485 -42.27 -10.53 14.53
C ASP A 485 -43.29 -10.76 13.41
N LEU A 486 -44.12 -9.75 13.14
CA LEU A 486 -45.24 -9.83 12.19
C LEU A 486 -44.79 -10.13 10.75
N LEU A 487 -43.68 -9.55 10.29
CA LEU A 487 -43.19 -9.75 8.92
C LEU A 487 -42.54 -11.12 8.78
N ARG A 488 -41.74 -11.51 9.78
CA ARG A 488 -41.14 -12.85 9.83
C ARG A 488 -42.22 -13.93 9.92
N ARG A 489 -43.20 -13.78 10.81
CA ARG A 489 -44.36 -14.68 10.95
C ARG A 489 -45.13 -14.81 9.65
N PHE A 490 -45.39 -13.71 8.95
CA PHE A 490 -46.08 -13.75 7.67
C PHE A 490 -45.28 -14.54 6.63
N SER A 491 -43.98 -14.27 6.51
CA SER A 491 -43.10 -14.98 5.56
C SER A 491 -42.98 -16.48 5.85
N GLU A 492 -42.83 -16.85 7.12
CA GLU A 492 -42.73 -18.24 7.57
C GLU A 492 -44.05 -18.99 7.31
N ASN A 493 -45.21 -18.39 7.61
CA ASN A 493 -46.51 -18.99 7.29
C ASN A 493 -46.74 -19.15 5.77
N LEU A 494 -46.30 -18.19 4.96
CA LEU A 494 -46.39 -18.29 3.51
C LEU A 494 -45.54 -19.45 2.98
N ILE A 495 -44.32 -19.60 3.48
CA ILE A 495 -43.44 -20.73 3.13
C ILE A 495 -44.10 -22.05 3.51
N VAL A 496 -44.63 -22.18 4.73
CA VAL A 496 -45.34 -23.39 5.18
C VAL A 496 -46.52 -23.71 4.27
N HIS A 497 -47.31 -22.70 3.88
CA HIS A 497 -48.44 -22.89 2.99
C HIS A 497 -48.01 -23.39 1.60
N LEU A 498 -46.93 -22.81 1.04
CA LEU A 498 -46.42 -23.16 -0.28
C LEU A 498 -45.81 -24.58 -0.35
N ILE A 499 -45.27 -25.09 0.76
CA ILE A 499 -44.65 -26.42 0.84
C ILE A 499 -45.55 -27.49 1.47
N SER A 500 -46.76 -27.12 1.90
CA SER A 500 -47.66 -28.02 2.63
C SER A 500 -48.20 -29.17 1.77
N THR A 501 -48.07 -30.39 2.26
CA THR A 501 -48.75 -31.59 1.73
C THR A 501 -49.74 -32.12 2.77
N PRO A 502 -50.79 -32.87 2.37
CA PRO A 502 -51.80 -33.37 3.30
C PRO A 502 -51.28 -34.31 4.40
N PHE A 503 -50.03 -34.78 4.31
CA PHE A 503 -49.38 -35.61 5.33
C PHE A 503 -47.93 -35.14 5.54
N GLY A 504 -47.52 -34.95 6.79
CA GLY A 504 -46.16 -34.55 7.21
C GLY A 504 -46.16 -33.44 8.27
N SER A 505 -45.20 -33.44 9.20
CA SER A 505 -45.03 -32.31 10.12
C SER A 505 -44.40 -31.13 9.38
N VAL A 506 -44.65 -29.89 9.83
CA VAL A 506 -44.03 -28.68 9.25
C VAL A 506 -42.50 -28.81 9.23
N LYS A 507 -41.92 -29.44 10.26
CA LYS A 507 -40.50 -29.76 10.33
C LYS A 507 -40.05 -30.65 9.17
N ASP A 508 -40.74 -31.77 8.93
CA ASP A 508 -40.37 -32.71 7.87
C ASP A 508 -40.45 -32.07 6.48
N LEU A 509 -41.45 -31.20 6.28
CA LEU A 509 -41.65 -30.46 5.03
C LEU A 509 -40.58 -29.40 4.80
N VAL A 510 -40.21 -28.63 5.83
CA VAL A 510 -39.11 -27.66 5.75
C VAL A 510 -37.79 -28.39 5.48
N GLN A 511 -37.50 -29.46 6.21
CA GLN A 511 -36.25 -30.21 6.02
C GLN A 511 -36.16 -30.94 4.66
N ALA A 512 -37.29 -31.38 4.09
CA ALA A 512 -37.32 -32.01 2.77
C ALA A 512 -37.16 -31.01 1.62
N ASN A 513 -37.68 -29.79 1.78
CA ASN A 513 -37.64 -28.75 0.74
C ASN A 513 -36.43 -27.83 0.84
N PHE A 514 -35.75 -27.81 1.99
CA PHE A 514 -34.54 -27.01 2.22
C PHE A 514 -33.41 -27.86 2.82
N PRO A 515 -32.92 -28.91 2.14
CA PRO A 515 -31.87 -29.80 2.67
C PRO A 515 -30.61 -29.09 3.18
N GLY A 516 -30.24 -27.93 2.63
CA GLY A 516 -29.10 -27.13 3.12
C GLY A 516 -29.26 -26.59 4.54
N VAL A 517 -30.48 -26.60 5.09
CA VAL A 517 -30.76 -26.25 6.49
C VAL A 517 -30.24 -27.32 7.45
N ARG A 518 -30.21 -28.60 7.05
CA ARG A 518 -29.70 -29.70 7.88
C ARG A 518 -28.18 -29.63 8.12
N ASP A 519 -27.50 -28.84 7.30
CA ASP A 519 -26.06 -28.63 7.34
C ASP A 519 -25.67 -27.40 8.20
N LEU A 520 -26.66 -26.66 8.76
CA LEU A 520 -26.49 -25.48 9.62
C LEU A 520 -26.49 -25.84 11.11
#